data_AF-A0A8S3J402-F1
#
_entry.id   AF-A0A8S3J402-F1
#
_cell.length_a   1.000
_cell.length_b   1.000
_cell.length_c   1.000
_cell.angle_alpha   90.00
_cell.angle_beta   90.00
_cell.angle_gamma   90.00
#
_symmetry.space_group_name_H-M   'P 1'
#
loop_
_entity.id
_entity.type
_entity.pdbx_description
1 polymer ?
#
loop_
_entity_poly.entity_id
_entity_poly.type
_entity_poly.pdbx_seq_one_letter_code
_entity_poly.pdbx_strand_id
1 'polypeptide(L)'
;CSSKEGRDLVLNHACIPQMIINTAALLSSTNSWIASNVALVLARLTVEELGCQTILTHYKHKEILNQLMSALDVNEPSRATNAAFAIGRLIEKDEGKVTLVSVCGQYKIFDALLRMLELNEEKGVNKNACYALSCLCTTRYGFQLCLQYITSFHRILLVIETILLSMENENVWFALM
;
A
#
# COMPACT_ATOMS: atom_id res chain seq x y z
N CYS A 1 10.98 4.07 19.01
CA CYS A 1 11.60 2.96 18.27
C CYS A 1 11.80 3.31 16.79
N SER A 2 12.66 4.29 16.49
CA SER A 2 12.96 4.73 15.12
C SER A 2 14.28 4.18 14.57
N SER A 3 15.12 3.57 15.40
CA SER A 3 16.36 2.94 14.95
C SER A 3 16.09 1.56 14.33
N LYS A 4 17.00 1.13 13.45
CA LYS A 4 16.94 -0.19 12.81
C LYS A 4 17.00 -1.30 13.87
N GLU A 5 17.88 -1.17 14.87
CA GLU A 5 18.02 -2.17 15.94
C GLU A 5 16.71 -2.34 16.73
N GLY A 6 15.97 -1.24 16.95
CA GLY A 6 14.68 -1.30 17.60
C GLY A 6 13.61 -2.04 16.78
N ARG A 7 13.65 -1.91 15.44
CA ARG A 7 12.73 -2.66 14.56
C ARG A 7 13.10 -4.12 14.49
N ASP A 8 14.39 -4.43 14.39
CA ASP A 8 14.89 -5.81 14.35
C ASP A 8 14.54 -6.54 15.66
N LEU A 9 14.70 -5.90 16.82
CA LEU A 9 14.32 -6.48 18.10
C LEU A 9 12.82 -6.78 18.18
N VAL A 10 11.98 -5.85 17.69
CA VAL A 10 10.53 -6.07 17.61
C VAL A 10 10.25 -7.25 16.70
N LEU A 11 10.71 -7.24 15.45
CA LEU A 11 10.40 -8.27 14.44
C LEU A 11 10.85 -9.69 14.81
N ASN A 12 11.92 -9.83 15.60
CA ASN A 12 12.40 -11.13 16.08
C ASN A 12 11.64 -11.64 17.31
N HIS A 13 10.73 -10.87 17.89
CA HIS A 13 9.99 -11.30 19.06
C HIS A 13 8.91 -12.33 18.71
N ALA A 14 8.77 -13.38 19.51
CA ALA A 14 7.88 -14.52 19.22
C ALA A 14 6.39 -14.15 19.08
N CYS A 15 5.96 -13.02 19.64
CA CYS A 15 4.56 -12.57 19.58
C CYS A 15 4.19 -11.80 18.29
N ILE A 16 5.16 -11.44 17.45
CA ILE A 16 4.91 -10.59 16.27
C ILE A 16 3.89 -11.16 15.30
N PRO A 17 3.91 -12.45 14.94
CA PRO A 17 2.90 -13.02 14.05
C PRO A 17 1.48 -12.77 14.57
N GLN A 18 1.24 -13.01 15.87
CA GLN A 18 -0.06 -12.80 16.48
C GLN A 18 -0.42 -11.31 16.58
N MET A 19 0.57 -10.45 16.89
CA MET A 19 0.39 -9.00 16.94
C MET A 19 -0.06 -8.48 15.57
N ILE A 20 0.57 -8.91 14.48
CA ILE A 20 0.22 -8.49 13.11
C ILE A 20 -1.24 -8.79 12.79
N ILE A 21 -1.75 -9.97 13.15
CA ILE A 21 -3.17 -10.33 12.92
C ILE A 21 -4.09 -9.40 13.72
N ASN A 22 -3.81 -9.25 15.02
CA ASN A 22 -4.64 -8.45 15.90
C ASN A 22 -4.65 -6.99 15.46
N THR A 23 -3.49 -6.47 15.04
CA THR A 23 -3.35 -5.16 14.43
C THR A 23 -4.14 -5.08 13.13
N ALA A 24 -4.00 -6.01 12.19
CA ALA A 24 -4.75 -5.99 10.93
C ALA A 24 -6.27 -6.02 11.12
N ALA A 25 -6.78 -6.74 12.12
CA ALA A 25 -8.21 -6.77 12.46
C ALA A 25 -8.75 -5.40 12.91
N LEU A 26 -7.88 -4.53 13.44
CA LEU A 26 -8.26 -3.19 13.89
C LEU A 26 -8.25 -2.15 12.75
N LEU A 27 -7.86 -2.51 11.52
CA LEU A 27 -7.95 -1.61 10.35
C LEU A 27 -9.40 -1.21 10.03
N SER A 28 -10.35 -2.09 10.34
CA SER A 28 -11.79 -1.86 10.18
C SER A 28 -12.44 -1.22 11.42
N SER A 29 -11.67 -0.72 12.38
CA SER A 29 -12.19 0.00 13.53
C SER A 29 -13.01 1.22 13.08
N THR A 30 -14.17 1.43 13.71
CA THR A 30 -15.00 2.64 13.51
C THR A 30 -14.34 3.89 14.10
N ASN A 31 -13.40 3.72 15.03
CA ASN A 31 -12.55 4.79 15.51
C ASN A 31 -11.41 5.02 14.50
N SER A 32 -11.48 6.13 13.76
CA SER A 32 -10.52 6.52 12.72
C SER A 32 -9.10 6.70 13.25
N TRP A 33 -8.94 7.20 14.49
CA TRP A 33 -7.63 7.34 15.13
C TRP A 33 -6.98 5.97 15.38
N ILE A 34 -7.75 4.99 15.86
CA ILE A 34 -7.25 3.61 16.02
C ILE A 34 -6.87 3.02 14.66
N ALA A 35 -7.78 3.09 13.68
CA ALA A 35 -7.57 2.51 12.36
C ALA A 35 -6.34 3.12 11.64
N SER A 36 -6.15 4.44 11.75
CA SER A 36 -5.01 5.15 11.17
C SER A 36 -3.68 4.77 11.83
N ASN A 37 -3.62 4.70 13.16
CA ASN A 37 -2.40 4.29 13.87
C ASN A 37 -2.05 2.82 13.64
N VAL A 38 -3.06 1.97 13.52
CA VAL A 38 -2.90 0.57 13.15
C VAL A 38 -2.30 0.43 11.76
N ALA A 39 -2.82 1.19 10.78
CA ALA A 39 -2.23 1.25 9.44
C ALA A 39 -0.77 1.74 9.49
N LEU A 40 -0.46 2.74 10.32
CA LEU A 40 0.91 3.23 10.52
C LEU A 40 1.84 2.15 11.11
N VAL A 41 1.37 1.35 12.07
CA VAL A 41 2.15 0.24 12.64
C VAL A 41 2.48 -0.78 11.55
N LEU A 42 1.50 -1.19 10.75
CA LEU A 42 1.73 -2.13 9.65
C LEU A 42 2.70 -1.55 8.60
N ALA A 43 2.51 -0.29 8.22
CA ALA A 43 3.42 0.42 7.32
C ALA A 43 4.87 0.41 7.84
N ARG A 44 5.06 0.67 9.14
CA ARG A 44 6.40 0.64 9.77
C ARG A 44 7.03 -0.75 9.80
N LEU A 45 6.23 -1.81 9.97
CA LEU A 45 6.74 -3.18 9.89
C LEU A 45 7.22 -3.49 8.46
N THR A 46 6.48 -3.05 7.44
CA THR A 46 6.84 -3.27 6.03
C THR A 46 8.05 -2.45 5.53
N VAL A 47 8.58 -1.53 6.36
CA VAL A 47 9.85 -0.85 6.04
C VAL A 47 10.99 -1.88 5.98
N GLU A 48 10.99 -2.87 6.87
CA GLU A 48 12.01 -3.92 6.91
C GLU A 48 11.59 -5.14 6.10
N GLU A 49 12.56 -5.73 5.39
CA GLU A 49 12.34 -6.91 4.54
C GLU A 49 11.77 -8.11 5.31
N LEU A 50 12.25 -8.28 6.55
CA LEU A 50 11.76 -9.29 7.50
C LEU A 50 10.30 -9.05 7.88
N GLY A 51 9.87 -7.79 7.99
CA GLY A 51 8.47 -7.46 8.28
C GLY A 51 7.54 -7.81 7.11
N CYS A 52 7.95 -7.46 5.88
CA CYS A 52 7.23 -7.90 4.68
C CYS A 52 7.15 -9.44 4.60
N GLN A 53 8.27 -10.13 4.82
CA GLN A 53 8.31 -11.59 4.82
C GLN A 53 7.37 -12.18 5.88
N THR A 54 7.44 -11.65 7.12
CA THR A 54 6.59 -12.11 8.23
C THR A 54 5.11 -11.98 7.90
N ILE A 55 4.69 -10.88 7.26
CA ILE A 55 3.31 -10.67 6.82
C ILE A 55 2.93 -11.66 5.72
N LEU A 56 3.76 -11.82 4.68
CA LEU A 56 3.43 -12.63 3.50
C LEU A 56 3.47 -14.15 3.77
N THR A 57 4.32 -14.61 4.69
CA THR A 57 4.37 -16.03 5.09
C THR A 57 3.38 -16.38 6.19
N HIS A 58 2.65 -15.39 6.72
CA HIS A 58 1.67 -15.61 7.77
C HIS A 58 0.48 -16.45 7.26
N TYR A 59 -0.07 -17.37 8.07
CA TYR A 59 -1.20 -18.22 7.63
C TYR A 59 -2.47 -17.41 7.27
N LYS A 60 -2.59 -16.18 7.79
CA LYS A 60 -3.63 -15.18 7.47
C LYS A 60 -3.20 -14.04 6.53
N HIS A 61 -2.09 -14.17 5.79
CA HIS A 61 -1.58 -13.13 4.90
C HIS A 61 -2.68 -12.58 3.94
N LYS A 62 -3.55 -13.44 3.41
CA LYS A 62 -4.69 -13.06 2.57
C LYS A 62 -5.68 -12.13 3.29
N GLU A 63 -6.00 -12.42 4.54
CA GLU A 63 -6.90 -11.62 5.38
C GLU A 63 -6.27 -10.24 5.64
N ILE A 64 -4.98 -10.20 5.97
CA ILE A 64 -4.22 -8.97 6.21
C ILE A 64 -4.21 -8.07 4.96
N LEU A 65 -3.90 -8.65 3.80
CA LEU A 65 -3.90 -7.93 2.52
C LEU A 65 -5.29 -7.39 2.15
N ASN A 66 -6.35 -8.16 2.41
CA ASN A 66 -7.73 -7.70 2.17
C ASN A 66 -8.12 -6.54 3.10
N GLN A 67 -7.68 -6.56 4.35
CA GLN A 67 -7.91 -5.46 5.29
C GLN A 67 -7.14 -4.21 4.88
N LEU A 68 -5.88 -4.35 4.45
CA LEU A 68 -5.09 -3.23 3.92
C LEU A 68 -5.74 -2.63 2.67
N MET A 69 -6.26 -3.46 1.78
CA MET A 69 -6.99 -2.99 0.58
C MET A 69 -8.27 -2.25 0.94
N SER A 70 -9.00 -2.73 1.95
CA SER A 70 -10.19 -2.04 2.46
C SER A 70 -9.83 -0.72 3.16
N ALA A 71 -8.60 -0.60 3.66
CA ALA A 71 -8.08 0.60 4.30
C ALA A 71 -7.65 1.71 3.32
N LEU A 72 -7.61 1.45 2.00
CA LEU A 72 -7.38 2.44 0.93
C LEU A 72 -8.58 3.39 0.68
N ASP A 73 -9.41 3.60 1.69
CA ASP A 73 -10.57 4.49 1.59
C ASP A 73 -10.15 5.96 1.63
N VAL A 74 -10.39 6.66 0.52
CA VAL A 74 -10.08 8.09 0.33
C VAL A 74 -10.77 9.01 1.33
N ASN A 75 -11.84 8.56 1.98
CA ASN A 75 -12.51 9.30 3.06
C ASN A 75 -11.72 9.31 4.38
N GLU A 76 -10.72 8.43 4.51
CA GLU A 76 -9.82 8.33 5.66
C GLU A 76 -8.35 8.50 5.22
N PRO A 77 -7.93 9.72 4.82
CA PRO A 77 -6.65 9.97 4.15
C PRO A 77 -5.43 9.44 4.90
N SER A 78 -5.33 9.66 6.22
CA SER A 78 -4.19 9.18 7.01
C SER A 78 -4.10 7.65 7.05
N ARG A 79 -5.25 6.97 7.12
CA ARG A 79 -5.32 5.51 7.05
C ARG A 79 -4.93 5.02 5.66
N ALA A 80 -5.51 5.62 4.62
CA ALA A 80 -5.24 5.26 3.23
C ALA A 80 -3.78 5.46 2.84
N THR A 81 -3.16 6.58 3.24
CA THR A 81 -1.73 6.87 3.01
C THR A 81 -0.84 5.78 3.60
N ASN A 82 -1.08 5.39 4.85
CA ASN A 82 -0.29 4.34 5.50
C ASN A 82 -0.55 2.95 4.89
N ALA A 83 -1.80 2.65 4.56
CA ALA A 83 -2.17 1.40 3.92
C ALA A 83 -1.56 1.26 2.51
N ALA A 84 -1.55 2.33 1.71
CA ALA A 84 -0.91 2.33 0.39
C ALA A 84 0.60 2.15 0.49
N PHE A 85 1.26 2.77 1.47
CA PHE A 85 2.69 2.53 1.71
C PHE A 85 2.96 1.05 2.04
N ALA A 86 2.20 0.49 2.99
CA ALA A 86 2.34 -0.91 3.38
C ALA A 86 2.10 -1.85 2.20
N ILE A 87 1.06 -1.60 1.40
CA ILE A 87 0.76 -2.35 0.19
C ILE A 87 1.91 -2.24 -0.80
N GLY A 88 2.41 -1.03 -1.10
CA GLY A 88 3.55 -0.79 -1.99
C GLY A 88 4.74 -1.67 -1.66
N ARG A 89 5.14 -1.69 -0.38
CA ARG A 89 6.24 -2.55 0.12
C ARG A 89 5.96 -4.04 -0.01
N LEU A 90 4.74 -4.48 0.30
CA LEU A 90 4.37 -5.90 0.20
C LEU A 90 4.31 -6.37 -1.26
N ILE A 91 3.86 -5.51 -2.15
CA ILE A 91 3.79 -5.76 -3.59
C ILE A 91 5.08 -5.36 -4.31
N GLU A 92 6.19 -5.05 -3.66
CA GLU A 92 7.49 -5.11 -4.35
C GLU A 92 7.84 -6.58 -4.65
N LYS A 93 7.40 -7.49 -3.78
CA LYS A 93 7.57 -8.94 -3.93
C LYS A 93 6.49 -9.56 -4.80
N ASP A 94 6.87 -10.50 -5.65
CA ASP A 94 5.93 -11.19 -6.56
C ASP A 94 4.83 -11.95 -5.81
N GLU A 95 5.17 -12.60 -4.70
CA GLU A 95 4.23 -13.32 -3.83
C GLU A 95 3.13 -12.39 -3.29
N GLY A 96 3.51 -11.17 -2.89
CA GLY A 96 2.59 -10.14 -2.41
C GLY A 96 1.65 -9.67 -3.51
N LYS A 97 2.17 -9.37 -4.71
CA LYS A 97 1.37 -9.01 -5.89
C LYS A 97 0.36 -10.08 -6.26
N VAL A 98 0.85 -11.31 -6.46
CA VAL A 98 0.03 -12.46 -6.87
C VAL A 98 -1.08 -12.69 -5.84
N THR A 99 -0.74 -12.65 -4.55
CA THR A 99 -1.74 -12.82 -3.50
C THR A 99 -2.76 -11.70 -3.52
N LEU A 100 -2.32 -10.44 -3.58
CA LEU A 100 -3.21 -9.28 -3.54
C LEU A 100 -4.20 -9.31 -4.70
N VAL A 101 -3.71 -9.58 -5.91
CA VAL A 101 -4.55 -9.73 -7.11
C VAL A 101 -5.55 -10.88 -6.94
N SER A 102 -5.12 -12.01 -6.38
CA SER A 102 -6.01 -13.17 -6.16
C SER A 102 -7.12 -12.91 -5.15
N VAL A 103 -6.83 -12.13 -4.09
CA VAL A 103 -7.78 -11.92 -2.97
C VAL A 103 -8.71 -10.74 -3.26
N CYS A 104 -8.19 -9.66 -3.82
CA CYS A 104 -8.96 -8.43 -3.99
C CYS A 104 -9.59 -8.33 -5.38
N GLY A 105 -9.07 -9.08 -6.35
CA GLY A 105 -9.50 -9.04 -7.74
C GLY A 105 -8.56 -8.18 -8.58
N GLN A 106 -8.43 -8.58 -9.85
CA GLN A 106 -7.40 -8.12 -10.78
C GLN A 106 -7.25 -6.59 -10.88
N TYR A 107 -8.35 -5.85 -10.85
CA TYR A 107 -8.35 -4.41 -11.09
C TYR A 107 -8.68 -3.54 -9.88
N LYS A 108 -9.11 -4.14 -8.74
CA LYS A 108 -9.55 -3.35 -7.57
C LYS A 108 -8.43 -2.51 -6.96
N ILE A 109 -7.18 -3.00 -7.01
CA ILE A 109 -6.03 -2.19 -6.59
C ILE A 109 -5.84 -0.97 -7.48
N PHE A 110 -5.95 -1.11 -8.80
CA PHE A 110 -5.85 0.01 -9.71
C PHE A 110 -6.98 1.03 -9.49
N ASP A 111 -8.22 0.57 -9.30
CA ASP A 111 -9.36 1.45 -8.97
C ASP A 111 -9.14 2.23 -7.67
N ALA A 112 -8.60 1.56 -6.63
CA ALA A 112 -8.33 2.20 -5.35
C ALA A 112 -7.19 3.23 -5.44
N LEU A 113 -6.07 2.85 -6.06
CA LEU A 113 -4.92 3.73 -6.24
C LEU A 113 -5.25 4.90 -7.15
N LEU A 114 -6.03 4.71 -8.22
CA LEU A 114 -6.46 5.79 -9.10
C LEU A 114 -7.31 6.83 -8.34
N ARG A 115 -8.27 6.39 -7.53
CA ARG A 115 -9.05 7.32 -6.68
C ARG A 115 -8.16 8.10 -5.71
N MET A 116 -7.11 7.47 -5.19
CA MET A 116 -6.15 8.13 -4.31
C MET A 116 -5.25 9.13 -5.07
N LEU A 117 -4.86 8.82 -6.30
CA LEU A 117 -4.08 9.71 -7.18
C LEU A 117 -4.86 10.98 -7.55
N GLU A 118 -6.18 10.85 -7.71
CA GLU A 118 -7.08 11.95 -8.05
C GLU A 118 -7.40 12.88 -6.87
N LEU A 119 -6.94 12.55 -5.65
CA LEU A 119 -7.06 13.46 -4.52
C LEU A 119 -6.07 14.62 -4.66
N ASN A 120 -6.56 15.83 -4.43
CA ASN A 120 -5.74 17.05 -4.36
C ASN A 120 -4.60 16.92 -3.35
N GLU A 121 -3.51 17.66 -3.60
CA GLU A 121 -2.19 17.55 -2.95
C GLU A 121 -2.18 17.72 -1.44
N GLU A 122 -3.21 18.35 -0.84
CA GLU A 122 -3.25 18.73 0.57
C GLU A 122 -3.03 17.58 1.57
N LYS A 123 -3.17 16.31 1.15
CA LYS A 123 -3.16 15.16 2.07
C LYS A 123 -2.03 14.15 1.87
N GLY A 124 -1.13 14.36 0.90
CA GLY A 124 0.00 13.45 0.61
C GLY A 124 -0.39 12.01 0.24
N VAL A 125 -1.69 11.77 -0.03
CA VAL A 125 -2.27 10.45 -0.30
C VAL A 125 -1.83 9.96 -1.70
N ASN A 126 -1.81 10.87 -2.66
CA ASN A 126 -1.38 10.63 -4.04
C ASN A 126 0.08 10.16 -4.13
N LYS A 127 0.99 10.66 -3.27
CA LYS A 127 2.40 10.21 -3.20
C LYS A 127 2.53 8.71 -2.99
N ASN A 128 1.84 8.20 -1.97
CA ASN A 128 1.90 6.78 -1.62
C ASN A 128 1.10 5.93 -2.59
N ALA A 129 0.10 6.51 -3.26
CA ALA A 129 -0.59 5.87 -4.37
C ALA A 129 0.31 5.73 -5.61
N CYS A 130 1.07 6.78 -5.98
CA CYS A 130 2.09 6.71 -7.03
C CYS A 130 3.13 5.65 -6.69
N TYR A 131 3.66 5.66 -5.46
CA TYR A 131 4.61 4.66 -4.99
C TYR A 131 4.07 3.23 -5.12
N ALA A 132 2.87 2.96 -4.61
CA ALA A 132 2.29 1.63 -4.71
C ALA A 132 2.03 1.23 -6.18
N LEU A 133 1.59 2.16 -7.02
CA LEU A 133 1.36 1.91 -8.44
C LEU A 133 2.67 1.60 -9.18
N SER A 134 3.76 2.30 -8.87
CA SER A 134 5.07 2.00 -9.47
C SER A 134 5.57 0.63 -9.02
N CYS A 135 5.49 0.30 -7.72
CA CYS A 135 5.81 -1.04 -7.21
C CYS A 135 5.02 -2.15 -7.93
N LEU A 136 3.71 -1.93 -8.17
CA LEU A 136 2.88 -2.87 -8.92
C LEU A 136 3.37 -3.05 -10.35
N CYS A 137 3.68 -1.95 -11.04
CA CYS A 137 4.09 -1.93 -12.44
C CYS A 137 5.56 -2.31 -12.68
N THR A 138 6.41 -2.36 -11.64
CA THR A 138 7.84 -2.72 -11.79
C THR A 138 8.08 -4.17 -12.23
N THR A 139 7.07 -5.03 -12.17
CA THR A 139 7.21 -6.43 -12.58
C THR A 139 6.35 -6.79 -13.75
N ARG A 140 6.83 -7.76 -14.54
CA ARG A 140 6.18 -8.20 -15.77
C ARG A 140 4.70 -8.54 -15.55
N TYR A 141 4.38 -9.22 -14.45
CA TYR A 141 3.01 -9.57 -14.11
C TYR A 141 2.15 -8.31 -13.88
N GLY A 142 2.54 -7.43 -12.97
CA GLY A 142 1.76 -6.23 -12.67
C GLY A 142 1.71 -5.22 -13.82
N PHE A 143 2.78 -5.10 -14.60
CA PHE A 143 2.78 -4.29 -15.83
C PHE A 143 1.79 -4.83 -16.86
N GLN A 144 1.77 -6.15 -17.07
CA GLN A 144 0.80 -6.78 -17.97
C GLN A 144 -0.65 -6.56 -17.48
N LEU A 145 -0.89 -6.63 -16.18
CA LEU A 145 -2.21 -6.29 -15.60
C LEU A 145 -2.58 -4.83 -15.87
N CYS A 146 -1.64 -3.91 -15.70
CA CYS A 146 -1.83 -2.49 -15.96
C CYS A 146 -2.21 -2.23 -17.43
N LEU A 147 -1.52 -2.87 -18.38
CA LEU A 147 -1.84 -2.78 -19.82
C LEU A 147 -3.20 -3.39 -20.17
N GLN A 148 -3.63 -4.45 -19.45
CA GLN A 148 -4.94 -5.07 -19.65
C GLN A 148 -6.09 -4.26 -19.02
N TYR A 149 -5.78 -3.31 -18.14
CA TYR A 149 -6.73 -2.40 -17.51
C TYR A 149 -7.11 -1.22 -18.45
N ILE A 150 -7.45 -1.56 -19.69
CA ILE A 150 -7.58 -0.65 -20.84
C ILE A 150 -8.54 0.52 -20.58
N THR A 151 -9.65 0.28 -19.86
CA THR A 151 -10.68 1.30 -19.61
C THR A 151 -10.20 2.48 -18.78
N SER A 152 -9.22 2.28 -17.90
CA SER A 152 -8.76 3.31 -16.97
C SER A 152 -7.24 3.54 -17.04
N PHE A 153 -6.50 2.74 -17.82
CA PHE A 153 -5.06 2.97 -18.05
C PHE A 153 -4.79 4.38 -18.60
N HIS A 154 -5.60 4.84 -19.56
CA HIS A 154 -5.53 6.22 -20.05
C HIS A 154 -5.73 7.25 -18.93
N ARG A 155 -6.65 6.97 -18.01
CA ARG A 155 -6.94 7.86 -16.88
C ARG A 155 -5.78 7.91 -15.89
N ILE A 156 -5.13 6.78 -15.62
CA ILE A 156 -3.88 6.72 -14.85
C ILE A 156 -2.80 7.59 -15.52
N LEU A 157 -2.61 7.47 -16.83
CA LEU A 157 -1.63 8.27 -17.57
C LEU A 157 -1.91 9.77 -17.49
N LEU A 158 -3.17 10.20 -17.67
CA LEU A 158 -3.56 11.60 -17.55
C LEU A 158 -3.28 12.18 -16.16
N VAL A 159 -3.56 11.41 -15.10
CA VAL A 159 -3.32 11.85 -13.73
C VAL A 159 -1.81 11.93 -13.46
N ILE A 160 -1.03 10.95 -13.92
CA ILE A 160 0.44 10.98 -13.83
C ILE A 160 1.01 12.18 -14.60
N GLU A 161 0.56 12.43 -15.83
CA GLU A 161 0.98 13.59 -16.63
C GLU A 161 0.69 14.91 -15.89
N THR A 162 -0.50 15.03 -15.31
CA THR A 162 -0.88 16.21 -14.52
C THR A 162 0.06 16.40 -13.32
N ILE A 163 0.40 15.32 -12.61
CA ILE A 163 1.35 15.35 -11.49
C ILE A 163 2.75 15.75 -11.98
N LEU A 164 3.22 15.22 -13.11
CA LEU A 164 4.53 15.54 -13.68
C LEU A 164 4.64 17.01 -14.11
N LEU A 165 3.55 17.59 -14.61
CA LEU A 165 3.50 19.00 -15.00
C LEU A 165 3.38 19.97 -13.81
N SER A 166 3.03 19.46 -12.63
CA SER A 166 3.06 20.23 -11.38
C SER A 166 4.51 20.36 -10.87
N MET A 167 5.23 21.36 -11.37
CA MET A 167 6.66 21.61 -11.12
C MET A 167 7.04 21.82 -9.64
N GLU A 168 6.08 21.92 -8.74
CA GLU A 168 6.27 22.15 -7.30
C GLU A 168 6.05 20.89 -6.43
N ASN A 169 5.67 19.76 -7.03
CA ASN A 169 5.20 18.61 -6.27
C ASN A 169 6.32 17.59 -5.99
N GLU A 170 6.58 17.28 -4.72
CA GLU A 170 7.45 16.16 -4.31
C GLU A 170 7.04 14.80 -4.93
N ASN A 171 5.80 14.70 -5.40
CA ASN A 171 5.23 13.53 -6.05
C ASN A 171 5.79 13.27 -7.45
N VAL A 172 6.43 14.27 -8.08
CA VAL A 172 7.06 14.12 -9.41
C VAL A 172 8.04 12.95 -9.42
N TRP A 173 8.85 12.79 -8.37
CA TRP A 173 9.77 11.66 -8.24
C TRP A 173 9.09 10.30 -8.25
N PHE A 174 7.90 10.19 -7.65
CA PHE A 174 7.14 8.94 -7.61
C PHE A 174 6.40 8.67 -8.92
N ALA A 175 6.05 9.72 -9.65
CA ALA A 175 5.44 9.62 -10.97
C ALA A 175 6.46 9.29 -12.08
N LEU A 176 7.75 9.58 -11.88
CA LEU A 176 8.84 9.29 -12.82
C LEU A 176 9.38 7.84 -12.76
N MET A 177 9.10 7.10 -11.69
CA MET A 177 9.55 5.70 -11.49
C MET A 177 8.61 4.70 -12.12
#